data_AF-A0AAP2Z7H4-F1
#
_entry.id   AF-A0AAP2Z7H4-F1
#
_cell.length_a   1.000
_cell.length_b   1.000
_cell.length_c   1.000
_cell.angle_alpha   90.00
_cell.angle_beta   90.00
_cell.angle_gamma   90.00
#
_symmetry.space_group_name_H-M   'P 1'
#
loop_
_entity.id
_entity.type
_entity.pdbx_description
1 polymer ?
#
loop_
_entity_poly.entity_id
_entity_poly.type
_entity_poly.pdbx_seq_one_letter_code
_entity_poly.pdbx_strand_id
1 'polypeptide(L)' 'MSHAARPHVSVGCPACRATVSATVPSGTGIKQSDTDDTITKDDPFQLAGIEADCQECGHTVELYYYTEQDPIF' A
#
# COMPACT_ATOMS: atom_id res chain seq x y z
N MET A 1 -14.82 -9.37 -15.71
CA MET A 1 -14.67 -9.42 -14.24
C MET A 1 -13.18 -9.42 -13.93
N SER A 2 -12.59 -8.24 -13.82
CA SER A 2 -11.17 -8.05 -13.54
C SER A 2 -10.94 -8.39 -12.06
N HIS A 3 -10.34 -9.54 -11.76
CA HIS A 3 -9.96 -9.82 -10.37
C HIS A 3 -8.89 -8.81 -9.96
N ALA A 4 -9.18 -8.01 -8.93
CA ALA A 4 -8.18 -7.16 -8.29
C ALA A 4 -7.05 -8.08 -7.78
N ALA A 5 -5.92 -8.07 -8.48
CA ALA A 5 -4.76 -8.88 -8.15
C ALA A 5 -4.10 -8.32 -6.89
N ARG A 6 -4.43 -8.81 -5.69
CA ARG A 6 -3.85 -8.35 -4.43
C ARG A 6 -2.36 -8.70 -4.36
N PRO A 7 -1.41 -7.78 -4.62
CA PRO A 7 -0.01 -8.16 -4.65
C PRO A 7 0.51 -8.44 -3.23
N HIS A 8 1.36 -9.46 -3.12
CA HIS A 8 2.12 -9.72 -1.91
C HIS A 8 3.33 -8.80 -1.87
N VAL A 9 3.51 -8.10 -0.74
CA VAL A 9 4.69 -7.28 -0.47
C VAL A 9 5.52 -7.95 0.62
N SER A 10 6.84 -7.91 0.45
CA SER A 10 7.79 -8.43 1.42
C SER A 10 8.74 -7.31 1.82
N VAL A 11 8.77 -6.99 3.11
CA VAL A 11 9.64 -5.95 3.69
C VAL A 11 10.51 -6.53 4.79
N GLY A 12 11.66 -5.91 5.06
CA GLY A 12 12.51 -6.32 6.17
C GLY A 12 11.97 -5.81 7.51
N CYS A 13 11.92 -6.68 8.52
CA CYS A 13 11.67 -6.26 9.90
C CYS A 13 12.89 -5.48 10.42
N PRO A 14 12.73 -4.22 10.87
CA PRO A 14 13.85 -3.42 11.36
C PRO A 14 14.46 -3.98 12.64
N ALA A 15 13.70 -4.75 13.43
CA ALA A 15 14.16 -5.30 14.71
C ALA A 15 15.07 -6.54 14.55
N CYS A 16 14.71 -7.48 13.68
CA CYS A 16 15.41 -8.78 13.57
C CYS A 16 15.92 -9.11 12.15
N ARG A 17 15.69 -8.22 11.16
CA ARG A 17 16.02 -8.42 9.75
C ARG A 17 15.30 -9.59 9.06
N ALA A 18 14.33 -10.22 9.72
CA ALA A 18 13.45 -11.19 9.10
C ALA A 18 12.56 -10.56 8.03
N THR A 19 11.94 -11.38 7.19
CA THR A 19 10.97 -10.90 6.20
C THR A 19 9.57 -10.83 6.81
N VAL A 20 8.91 -9.69 6.64
CA VAL A 20 7.49 -9.48 6.94
C VAL A 20 6.73 -9.46 5.63
N SER A 21 5.77 -10.37 5.48
CA SER A 21 4.92 -10.44 4.29
C SER A 21 3.55 -9.83 4.60
N ALA A 22 3.10 -8.93 3.74
CA ALA A 22 1.77 -8.34 3.82
C ALA A 22 1.06 -8.39 2.47
N THR A 23 -0.25 -8.25 2.49
CA THR A 23 -1.07 -8.17 1.28
C THR A 23 -1.65 -6.78 1.19
N VAL A 24 -1.29 -6.02 0.16
CA VAL A 24 -1.93 -4.73 -0.12
C VAL A 24 -3.05 -4.95 -1.14
N PRO A 25 -4.13 -4.15 -1.12
CA PRO A 25 -5.04 -4.05 -2.25
C PRO A 25 -4.25 -3.64 -3.50
N SER A 26 -4.58 -4.20 -4.66
CA SER A 26 -4.03 -3.67 -5.92
C SER A 26 -4.56 -2.26 -6.13
N GLY A 27 -3.69 -1.27 -5.93
CA GLY A 27 -3.89 0.08 -6.43
C GLY A 27 -3.47 0.15 -7.89
N THR A 28 -4.04 1.11 -8.62
CA THR A 28 -3.86 1.31 -10.07
C THR A 28 -2.48 1.90 -10.43
N GLY A 29 -1.54 1.83 -9.49
CA GLY A 29 -0.23 2.49 -9.53
C GLY A 29 -0.36 3.99 -9.29
N ILE A 30 0.68 4.62 -8.75
CA ILE A 30 0.77 6.08 -8.74
C ILE A 30 0.95 6.48 -10.21
N LYS A 31 -0.12 6.97 -10.85
CA LYS A 31 0.02 7.57 -12.18
C LYS A 31 0.72 8.90 -11.98
N GLN A 32 2.01 8.94 -12.30
CA GLN A 32 2.74 10.19 -12.42
C GLN A 32 2.12 10.94 -13.60
N SER A 33 1.20 11.86 -13.33
CA SER A 33 0.74 12.82 -14.33
C SER A 33 1.94 13.68 -14.71
N ASP A 34 2.31 13.71 -15.98
CA ASP A 34 3.46 14.44 -16.56
C ASP A 34 3.37 15.98 -16.40
N THR A 35 2.53 16.49 -15.51
CA THR A 35 2.28 17.91 -15.31
C THR A 35 2.10 18.21 -13.83
N ASP A 36 3.10 18.90 -13.30
CA ASP A 36 3.04 19.78 -12.14
C ASP A 36 2.90 19.11 -10.76
N ASP A 37 3.76 19.53 -9.83
CA ASP A 37 3.87 19.09 -8.43
C ASP A 37 2.64 19.50 -7.57
N THR A 38 1.45 19.50 -8.15
CA THR A 38 0.19 19.81 -7.48
C THR A 38 -0.62 18.53 -7.31
N ILE A 39 -0.51 17.92 -6.14
CA ILE A 39 -1.52 16.98 -5.64
C ILE A 39 -2.83 17.77 -5.55
N THR A 40 -3.66 17.70 -6.59
CA THR A 40 -4.98 18.35 -6.60
C THR A 40 -5.91 17.61 -5.64
N LYS A 41 -6.82 18.34 -4.97
CA LYS A 41 -7.85 17.79 -4.08
C LYS A 41 -8.75 16.70 -4.71
N ASP A 42 -8.73 16.60 -6.04
CA ASP A 42 -9.48 15.64 -6.84
C ASP A 42 -8.63 14.44 -7.30
N ASP A 43 -7.47 14.22 -6.67
CA ASP A 43 -6.69 13.02 -6.91
C ASP A 43 -7.43 11.80 -6.31
N PRO A 44 -7.83 10.79 -7.11
CA PRO A 44 -8.59 9.64 -6.63
C PRO A 44 -7.76 8.73 -5.72
N PHE A 45 -6.44 8.96 -5.60
CA PHE A 45 -5.54 8.17 -4.78
C PHE A 45 -5.47 8.71 -3.34
N GLN A 46 -5.94 7.91 -2.37
CA GLN A 46 -5.78 8.21 -0.94
C GLN A 46 -4.67 7.36 -0.32
N LEU A 47 -3.90 7.96 0.60
CA LEU A 47 -2.96 7.23 1.44
C LEU A 47 -3.72 6.36 2.45
N ALA A 48 -3.43 5.07 2.44
CA ALA A 48 -3.95 4.08 3.38
C ALA A 48 -2.79 3.39 4.12
N GLY A 49 -3.06 2.92 5.33
CA GLY A 49 -2.10 2.19 6.17
C GLY A 49 -2.62 0.80 6.52
N ILE A 50 -1.72 -0.18 6.56
CA ILE A 50 -1.96 -1.50 7.16
C ILE A 50 -0.83 -1.85 8.12
N GLU A 51 -1.16 -2.64 9.13
CA GLU A 51 -0.19 -3.19 10.08
C GLU A 51 0.09 -4.65 9.72
N ALA A 52 1.35 -5.07 9.87
CA ALA A 52 1.78 -6.43 9.70
C ALA A 52 2.79 -6.83 10.79
N ASP A 53 2.49 -7.89 11.52
CA ASP A 53 3.36 -8.39 12.58
C ASP A 53 4.45 -9.30 12.04
N CYS A 54 5.69 -9.04 12.44
CA CYS A 54 6.80 -9.94 12.20
C CYS A 54 6.63 -11.22 13.02
N GLN A 55 6.45 -12.35 12.34
CA GLN A 55 6.24 -13.65 12.98
C GLN A 55 7.47 -14.15 13.77
N GLU A 56 8.66 -13.61 13.49
CA GLU A 56 9.91 -14.05 14.13
C GLU A 56 10.15 -13.36 15.49
N CYS A 57 9.78 -12.09 15.63
CA CYS A 57 10.09 -11.29 16.84
C CYS A 57 8.88 -10.58 17.45
N GLY A 58 7.71 -10.66 16.83
CA GLY A 58 6.47 -10.01 17.29
C GLY A 58 6.44 -8.50 17.07
N HIS A 59 7.37 -7.93 16.31
CA HIS A 59 7.39 -6.49 16.04
C HIS A 59 6.39 -6.12 14.93
N THR A 60 5.52 -5.16 15.21
CA THR A 60 4.56 -4.63 14.23
C THR A 60 5.26 -3.68 13.26
N VAL A 61 4.99 -3.86 11.97
CA VAL A 61 5.45 -2.99 10.89
C VAL A 61 4.25 -2.33 10.24
N GLU A 62 4.25 -1.01 10.20
CA GLU A 62 3.24 -0.22 9.49
C GLU A 62 3.66 -0.01 8.04
N LEU A 63 2.75 -0.30 7.12
CA LEU A 63 2.93 -0.19 5.67
C LEU A 63 1.93 0.82 5.14
N TYR A 64 2.42 1.81 4.40
CA TYR A 64 1.60 2.84 3.78
C TYR A 64 1.60 2.67 2.26
N TYR A 65 0.42 2.77 1.65
CA TYR A 65 0.23 2.65 0.20
C TYR A 65 -0.89 3.56 -0.29
N TYR A 66 -0.86 3.90 -1.58
CA TYR A 66 -1.92 4.65 -2.23
C TYR A 66 -2.96 3.70 -2.85
N THR A 67 -4.24 3.99 -2.64
CA THR A 67 -5.36 3.25 -3.24
C THR A 67 -6.32 4.21 -3.92
N GLU A 68 -6.86 3.83 -5.08
CA GLU A 68 -7.99 4.56 -5.66
C GLU A 68 -9.23 4.28 -4.80
N GLN A 69 -9.92 5.33 -4.35
CA GLN A 69 -11.27 5.14 -3.82
C GLN A 69 -12.20 4.90 -5.02
N ASP A 70 -12.74 3.68 -5.14
CA ASP A 70 -13.91 3.46 -5.97
C ASP A 70 -15.09 4.18 -5.26
N PRO A 71 -15.65 5.27 -5.79
CA PRO A 71 -16.78 5.93 -5.17
C PRO A 71 -17.98 4.97 -5.30
N ILE A 72 -18.30 4.28 -4.21
CA ILE A 72 -19.52 3.48 -4.12
C ILE A 72 -20.71 4.42 -4.34
N PHE A 73 -21.31 4.35 -5.54
CA PHE A 73 -22.63 4.87 -5.84
C PHE A 73 -23.70 3.85 -5.45
#